data_AF-A0AA39MVD7-F1
#
_entry.id   AF-A0AA39MVD7-F1
#
_cell.length_a   1.000
_cell.length_b   1.000
_cell.length_c   1.000
_cell.angle_alpha   90.00
_cell.angle_beta   90.00
_cell.angle_gamma   90.00
#
_symmetry.space_group_name_H-M   'P 1'
#
loop_
_entity.id
_entity.type
_entity.pdbx_description
1 polymer ?
#
loop_
_entity_poly.entity_id
_entity_poly.type
_entity_poly.pdbx_seq_one_letter_code
_entity_poly.pdbx_strand_id
1 'polypeptide(L)'
;MQPNPSTTQDFDDLDDLFQELFTLEEWETELMTEYPSLFSSSDMQEQGLKCGEGWDGLIREICEELKGKDVVFSQIKEKFGQLRIYVEEGDEETLRYLLEMEEKSAKVCEECGAAGNLAESYGWLFATCEECAKKGRREYKWVEDVQKERNWED
;
A
#
# COMPACT_ATOMS: atom_id res chain seq x y z
N MET A 1 53.10 -25.81 7.85
CA MET A 1 52.93 -25.23 6.50
C MET A 1 52.13 -26.22 5.66
N GLN A 2 50.84 -25.97 5.52
CA GLN A 2 49.92 -26.56 4.54
C GLN A 2 48.99 -25.40 4.11
N PRO A 3 48.64 -25.27 2.83
CA PRO A 3 47.99 -24.09 2.30
C PRO A 3 46.51 -23.99 2.71
N ASN A 4 46.05 -22.77 2.96
CA ASN A 4 44.64 -22.44 3.17
C ASN A 4 43.86 -22.64 1.86
N PRO A 5 42.70 -23.30 1.86
CA PRO A 5 41.76 -23.19 0.75
C PRO A 5 41.06 -21.83 0.86
N SER A 6 41.23 -21.01 -0.17
CA SER A 6 40.38 -19.85 -0.41
C SER A 6 38.98 -20.36 -0.74
N THR A 7 38.05 -20.19 0.18
CA THR A 7 36.63 -20.24 -0.17
C THR A 7 36.25 -18.82 -0.58
N THR A 8 36.32 -18.54 -1.88
CA THR A 8 35.42 -17.58 -2.50
C THR A 8 34.01 -18.04 -2.13
N GLN A 9 33.45 -17.43 -1.09
CA GLN A 9 32.03 -17.58 -0.77
C GLN A 9 31.28 -16.84 -1.87
N ASP A 10 30.65 -17.67 -2.69
CA ASP A 10 29.60 -17.42 -3.65
C ASP A 10 28.94 -16.04 -3.50
N PHE A 11 29.25 -15.15 -4.46
CA PHE A 11 28.55 -13.88 -4.65
C PHE A 11 27.18 -14.08 -5.33
N ASP A 12 26.88 -15.30 -5.78
CA ASP A 12 25.64 -15.65 -6.49
C ASP A 12 24.44 -15.82 -5.55
N ASP A 13 24.65 -16.15 -4.26
CA ASP A 13 23.56 -16.27 -3.27
C ASP A 13 23.00 -14.90 -2.86
N LEU A 14 23.75 -13.81 -3.05
CA LEU A 14 23.29 -12.47 -2.70
C LEU A 14 22.37 -11.89 -3.78
N ASP A 15 22.54 -12.27 -5.04
CA ASP A 15 21.69 -11.82 -6.15
C ASP A 15 20.32 -12.51 -6.11
N ASP A 16 20.25 -13.80 -5.73
CA ASP A 16 18.97 -14.50 -5.52
C ASP A 16 18.24 -13.97 -4.27
N LEU A 17 18.95 -13.67 -3.19
CA LEU A 17 18.37 -13.01 -2.01
C LEU A 17 17.90 -11.57 -2.28
N PHE A 18 18.51 -10.89 -3.26
CA PHE A 18 18.13 -9.53 -3.66
C PHE A 18 16.93 -9.54 -4.62
N GLN A 19 16.84 -10.56 -5.49
CA GLN A 19 15.65 -10.80 -6.32
C GLN A 19 14.43 -11.23 -5.49
N GLU A 20 14.63 -11.93 -4.37
CA GLU A 20 13.54 -12.22 -3.42
C GLU A 20 13.16 -11.03 -2.53
N LEU A 21 14.01 -10.01 -2.38
CA LEU A 21 13.76 -8.88 -1.47
C LEU A 21 13.12 -7.64 -2.13
N PHE A 22 13.13 -7.52 -3.46
CA PHE A 22 12.72 -6.28 -4.16
C PHE A 22 12.10 -6.53 -5.54
N THR A 23 11.38 -7.63 -5.74
CA THR A 23 10.51 -7.75 -6.91
C THR A 23 9.29 -6.87 -6.69
N LEU A 24 9.32 -5.67 -7.29
CA LEU A 24 8.11 -4.88 -7.51
C LEU A 24 7.08 -5.81 -8.15
N GLU A 25 5.87 -5.86 -7.58
CA GLU A 25 4.80 -6.66 -8.15
C GLU A 25 4.50 -6.17 -9.58
N GLU A 26 3.99 -7.05 -10.44
CA GLU A 26 3.75 -6.72 -11.86
C GLU A 26 2.86 -5.46 -11.99
N TRP A 27 1.82 -5.35 -11.16
CA TRP A 27 0.89 -4.21 -11.18
C TRP A 27 1.56 -2.89 -10.75
N GLU A 28 2.49 -2.92 -9.79
CA GLU A 28 3.23 -1.73 -9.35
C GLU A 28 4.10 -1.20 -10.48
N THR A 29 4.79 -2.10 -11.18
CA THR A 29 5.63 -1.76 -12.32
C THR A 29 4.81 -1.17 -13.47
N GLU A 30 3.66 -1.77 -13.78
CA GLU A 30 2.74 -1.25 -14.79
C GLU A 30 2.24 0.15 -14.43
N LEU A 31 1.81 0.35 -13.18
CA LEU A 31 1.32 1.63 -12.68
C LEU A 31 2.39 2.73 -12.80
N MET A 32 3.62 2.46 -12.33
CA MET A 32 4.72 3.44 -12.43
C MET A 32 5.11 3.75 -13.88
N THR A 33 5.01 2.76 -14.76
CA THR A 33 5.30 2.92 -16.20
C THR A 33 4.24 3.77 -16.90
N GLU A 34 2.98 3.68 -16.48
CA GLU A 34 1.88 4.44 -17.05
C GLU A 34 1.88 5.91 -16.59
N TYR A 35 2.31 6.19 -15.36
CA TYR A 35 2.31 7.52 -14.76
C TYR A 35 3.71 8.00 -14.29
N PRO A 36 4.75 7.95 -15.14
CA PRO A 36 6.14 8.09 -14.69
C PRO A 36 6.46 9.44 -14.03
N SER A 37 5.75 10.52 -14.37
CA SER A 37 5.94 11.83 -13.76
C SER A 37 5.48 11.90 -12.30
N LEU A 38 4.49 11.09 -11.91
CA LEU A 38 4.00 11.05 -10.52
C LEU A 38 4.91 10.22 -9.61
N PHE A 39 5.72 9.32 -10.18
CA PHE A 39 6.59 8.40 -9.45
C PHE A 39 8.09 8.74 -9.57
N SER A 40 8.44 9.96 -9.96
CA SER A 40 9.83 10.35 -10.24
C SER A 40 10.67 10.72 -9.01
N SER A 41 10.06 10.80 -7.82
CA SER A 41 10.75 11.13 -6.57
C SER A 41 11.77 10.06 -6.16
N SER A 42 12.90 10.48 -5.61
CA SER A 42 13.85 9.56 -4.97
C SER A 42 13.25 8.88 -3.74
N ASP A 43 12.46 9.60 -2.96
CA ASP A 43 11.77 9.03 -1.79
C ASP A 43 10.81 7.93 -2.23
N MET A 44 10.12 8.09 -3.37
CA MET A 44 9.26 7.06 -3.93
C MET A 44 10.04 5.80 -4.32
N GLN A 45 11.24 5.94 -4.88
CA GLN A 45 12.11 4.81 -5.23
C GLN A 45 12.60 4.06 -3.99
N GLU A 46 12.89 4.77 -2.90
CA GLU A 46 13.34 4.16 -1.64
C GLU A 46 12.19 3.57 -0.81
N GLN A 47 11.04 4.24 -0.80
CA GLN A 47 9.92 3.89 0.07
C GLN A 47 8.95 2.90 -0.56
N GLY A 48 8.74 3.00 -1.88
CA GLY A 48 7.88 2.12 -2.68
C GLY A 48 6.38 2.21 -2.36
N LEU A 49 5.63 1.33 -3.02
CA LEU A 49 4.25 1.03 -2.68
C LEU A 49 4.26 -0.02 -1.56
N LYS A 50 3.48 0.24 -0.51
CA LYS A 50 3.36 -0.62 0.67
C LYS A 50 1.90 -0.81 1.02
N CYS A 51 1.12 -1.25 0.03
CA CYS A 51 -0.30 -1.56 0.13
C CYS A 51 -0.66 -2.67 -0.87
N GLY A 52 -1.78 -3.34 -0.66
CA GLY A 52 -2.23 -4.43 -1.55
C GLY A 52 -2.77 -3.97 -2.90
N GLU A 53 -2.65 -4.85 -3.90
CA GLU A 53 -3.14 -4.70 -5.28
C GLU A 53 -4.63 -4.34 -5.37
N GLY A 54 -5.45 -4.69 -4.39
CA GLY A 54 -6.87 -4.33 -4.37
C GLY A 54 -7.11 -2.82 -4.42
N TRP A 55 -6.13 -1.99 -4.06
CA TRP A 55 -6.22 -0.54 -4.21
C TRP A 55 -5.64 0.01 -5.53
N ASP A 56 -5.13 -0.82 -6.44
CA ASP A 56 -4.62 -0.38 -7.76
C ASP A 56 -5.62 0.52 -8.49
N GLY A 57 -6.89 0.11 -8.54
CA GLY A 57 -7.95 0.91 -9.17
C GLY A 57 -8.15 2.30 -8.55
N LEU A 58 -8.04 2.43 -7.22
CA LEU A 58 -8.10 3.72 -6.53
C LEU A 58 -6.85 4.55 -6.82
N ILE A 59 -5.67 3.93 -6.83
CA ILE A 59 -4.42 4.63 -7.11
C ILE A 59 -4.40 5.14 -8.55
N ARG A 60 -4.89 4.36 -9.52
CA ARG A 60 -5.03 4.80 -10.92
C ARG A 60 -6.02 5.96 -11.07
N GLU A 61 -7.13 5.94 -10.34
CA GLU A 61 -8.07 7.06 -10.30
C GLU A 61 -7.39 8.34 -9.79
N ILE A 62 -6.55 8.23 -8.76
CA ILE A 62 -5.75 9.34 -8.24
C ILE A 62 -4.74 9.81 -9.28
N CYS A 63 -4.01 8.88 -9.90
CA CYS A 63 -3.01 9.19 -10.91
C CYS A 63 -3.61 9.94 -12.10
N GLU A 64 -4.78 9.54 -12.59
CA GLU A 64 -5.44 10.21 -13.72
C GLU A 64 -5.94 11.62 -13.33
N GLU A 65 -6.49 11.80 -12.14
CA GLU A 65 -6.91 13.13 -11.65
C GLU A 65 -5.72 14.08 -11.44
N LEU A 66 -4.58 13.56 -11.03
CA LEU A 66 -3.37 14.36 -10.76
C LEU A 66 -2.45 14.50 -11.98
N LYS A 67 -2.79 13.85 -13.09
CA LYS A 67 -1.98 13.86 -14.30
C LYS A 67 -1.78 15.27 -14.85
N GLY A 68 -0.51 15.66 -14.98
CA GLY A 68 -0.13 16.98 -15.48
C GLY A 68 -0.22 18.11 -14.44
N LYS A 69 -0.59 17.81 -13.19
CA LYS A 69 -0.42 18.72 -12.05
C LYS A 69 1.04 18.67 -11.57
N ASP A 70 1.46 19.72 -10.86
CA ASP A 70 2.80 19.82 -10.26
C ASP A 70 2.80 19.06 -8.92
N VAL A 71 2.85 17.73 -9.01
CA VAL A 71 2.78 16.81 -7.87
C VAL A 71 3.62 15.58 -8.16
N VAL A 72 4.36 15.14 -7.14
CA VAL A 72 5.18 13.93 -7.19
C VAL A 72 4.96 13.17 -5.89
N PHE A 73 4.60 11.88 -5.99
CA PHE A 73 4.46 11.01 -4.83
C PHE A 73 5.83 10.72 -4.23
N SER A 74 5.92 10.68 -2.90
CA SER A 74 7.12 10.28 -2.15
C SER A 74 6.94 8.93 -1.45
N GLN A 75 5.71 8.49 -1.20
CA GLN A 75 5.39 7.15 -0.68
C GLN A 75 3.88 6.88 -0.82
N ILE A 76 3.52 5.64 -1.13
CA ILE A 76 2.13 5.15 -1.09
C ILE A 76 2.07 3.94 -0.16
N LYS A 77 1.17 3.94 0.82
CA LYS A 77 1.09 2.82 1.79
C LYS A 77 -0.27 2.66 2.46
N GLU A 78 -0.46 1.50 3.06
CA GLU A 78 -1.47 1.30 4.08
C GLU A 78 -1.08 2.00 5.39
N LYS A 79 -2.06 2.69 5.98
CA LYS A 79 -2.00 3.22 7.33
C LYS A 79 -3.39 3.28 7.98
N PHE A 80 -3.57 2.51 9.05
CA PHE A 80 -4.81 2.42 9.82
C PHE A 80 -6.00 1.85 9.02
N GLY A 81 -5.73 0.90 8.12
CA GLY A 81 -6.69 0.31 7.20
C GLY A 81 -7.07 1.25 6.06
N GLN A 82 -6.24 2.25 5.75
CA GLN A 82 -6.52 3.26 4.73
C GLN A 82 -5.29 3.52 3.86
N LEU A 83 -5.52 3.90 2.61
CA LEU A 83 -4.51 4.34 1.66
C LEU A 83 -3.99 5.72 2.06
N ARG A 84 -2.68 5.83 2.23
CA ARG A 84 -2.01 7.11 2.44
C ARG A 84 -0.99 7.36 1.34
N ILE A 85 -1.13 8.53 0.71
CA ILE A 85 -0.20 9.02 -0.30
C ILE A 85 0.50 10.26 0.24
N TYR A 86 1.82 10.18 0.33
CA TYR A 86 2.68 11.32 0.61
C TYR A 86 3.17 11.91 -0.71
N VAL A 87 3.28 13.24 -0.75
CA VAL A 87 3.79 14.00 -1.91
C VAL A 87 4.94 14.91 -1.48
N GLU A 88 5.88 15.17 -2.37
CA GLU A 88 6.93 16.18 -2.16
C GLU A 88 6.37 17.60 -2.27
N GLU A 89 5.51 17.78 -3.28
CA GLU A 89 4.87 19.06 -3.62
C GLU A 89 3.41 18.81 -3.98
N GLY A 90 2.54 19.77 -3.68
CA GLY A 90 1.11 19.68 -3.95
C GLY A 90 0.36 20.89 -3.39
N ASP A 91 -0.59 21.41 -4.15
CA ASP A 91 -1.44 22.51 -3.70
C ASP A 91 -2.53 22.04 -2.72
N GLU A 92 -3.24 22.98 -2.11
CA GLU A 92 -4.28 22.67 -1.12
C GLU A 92 -5.40 21.80 -1.71
N GLU A 93 -5.72 21.99 -2.98
CA GLU A 93 -6.73 21.21 -3.69
C GLU A 93 -6.29 19.75 -3.84
N THR A 94 -5.04 19.52 -4.24
CA THR A 94 -4.42 18.19 -4.32
C THR A 94 -4.41 17.50 -2.97
N LEU A 95 -3.98 18.19 -1.91
CA LEU A 95 -3.94 17.62 -0.57
C LEU A 95 -5.35 17.26 -0.06
N ARG A 96 -6.35 18.09 -0.34
CA ARG A 96 -7.75 17.82 0.03
C ARG A 96 -8.28 16.60 -0.72
N TYR A 97 -8.03 16.50 -2.02
CA TYR A 97 -8.44 15.34 -2.81
C TYR A 97 -7.79 14.04 -2.32
N LEU A 98 -6.50 14.06 -1.97
CA LEU A 98 -5.82 12.89 -1.40
C LEU A 98 -6.44 12.46 -0.05
N LEU A 99 -6.89 13.41 0.79
CA LEU A 99 -7.60 13.08 2.02
C LEU A 99 -8.97 12.42 1.76
N GLU A 100 -9.72 12.91 0.77
CA GLU A 100 -10.99 12.28 0.36
C GLU A 100 -10.77 10.85 -0.14
N MET A 101 -9.67 10.60 -0.87
CA MET A 101 -9.31 9.27 -1.35
C MET A 101 -8.82 8.34 -0.24
N GLU A 102 -8.13 8.87 0.78
CA GLU A 102 -7.81 8.14 2.01
C GLU A 102 -9.10 7.66 2.70
N GLU A 103 -10.10 8.53 2.85
CA GLU A 103 -11.41 8.14 3.41
C GLU A 103 -12.12 7.10 2.54
N LYS A 104 -12.11 7.27 1.22
CA LYS A 104 -12.71 6.33 0.25
C LYS A 104 -12.09 4.94 0.34
N SER A 105 -10.77 4.86 0.51
CA SER A 105 -10.04 3.59 0.58
C SER A 105 -10.47 2.70 1.76
N ALA A 106 -10.96 3.29 2.85
CA ALA A 106 -11.49 2.57 4.02
C ALA A 106 -12.72 1.70 3.67
N LYS A 107 -13.34 1.95 2.52
CA LYS A 107 -14.52 1.26 2.00
C LYS A 107 -14.21 0.33 0.81
N VAL A 108 -12.92 0.11 0.52
CA VAL A 108 -12.45 -0.75 -0.56
C VAL A 108 -11.49 -1.78 0.02
N CYS A 109 -11.72 -3.06 -0.26
CA CYS A 109 -10.86 -4.12 0.21
C CYS A 109 -9.45 -4.01 -0.39
N GLU A 110 -8.44 -3.89 0.48
CA GLU A 110 -7.04 -3.77 0.07
C GLU A 110 -6.53 -5.01 -0.69
N GLU A 111 -7.12 -6.18 -0.45
CA GLU A 111 -6.68 -7.43 -1.08
C GLU A 111 -7.27 -7.66 -2.48
N CYS A 112 -8.48 -7.18 -2.77
CA CYS A 112 -9.20 -7.54 -4.00
C CYS A 112 -9.95 -6.40 -4.70
N GLY A 113 -9.99 -5.21 -4.11
CA GLY A 113 -10.66 -4.03 -4.67
C GLY A 113 -12.19 -4.07 -4.63
N ALA A 114 -12.80 -5.13 -4.10
CA ALA A 114 -14.24 -5.17 -3.86
C ALA A 114 -14.66 -4.18 -2.76
N ALA A 115 -15.95 -3.83 -2.73
CA ALA A 115 -16.51 -3.05 -1.63
C ALA A 115 -16.24 -3.75 -0.27
N GLY A 116 -15.75 -2.99 0.69
CA GLY A 116 -15.32 -3.47 1.99
C GLY A 116 -15.59 -2.44 3.09
N ASN A 117 -15.12 -2.75 4.30
CA ASN A 117 -15.19 -1.85 5.45
C ASN A 117 -13.94 -2.03 6.32
N LEU A 118 -13.75 -1.09 7.25
CA LEU A 118 -12.74 -1.24 8.29
C LEU A 118 -13.11 -2.37 9.25
N ALA A 119 -12.15 -3.26 9.45
CA ALA A 119 -12.19 -4.31 10.44
C ALA A 119 -10.94 -4.25 11.33
N GLU A 120 -11.11 -4.60 12.60
CA GLU A 120 -10.05 -4.78 13.57
C GLU A 120 -9.68 -6.26 13.68
N SER A 121 -8.39 -6.54 13.71
CA SER A 121 -7.85 -7.86 14.01
C SER A 121 -6.57 -7.70 14.83
N TYR A 122 -6.59 -8.16 16.08
CA TYR A 122 -5.45 -8.11 17.01
C TYR A 122 -4.85 -6.71 17.19
N GLY A 123 -5.70 -5.69 17.27
CA GLY A 123 -5.31 -4.29 17.48
C GLY A 123 -4.87 -3.54 16.22
N TRP A 124 -4.95 -4.18 15.05
CA TRP A 124 -4.65 -3.56 13.75
C TRP A 124 -5.93 -3.36 12.95
N LEU A 125 -5.98 -2.27 12.19
CA LEU A 125 -7.10 -1.94 11.30
C LEU A 125 -6.77 -2.37 9.87
N PHE A 126 -7.78 -2.86 9.16
CA PHE A 126 -7.69 -3.32 7.77
C PHE A 126 -8.94 -2.88 7.02
N ALA A 127 -8.81 -2.45 5.77
CA ALA A 127 -9.97 -2.38 4.87
C ALA A 127 -10.12 -3.73 4.15
N THR A 128 -11.18 -4.46 4.46
CA THR A 128 -11.40 -5.79 3.90
C THR A 128 -12.88 -6.04 3.59
N CYS A 129 -13.15 -6.97 2.68
CA CYS A 129 -14.50 -7.44 2.38
C CYS A 129 -14.78 -8.75 3.13
N GLU A 130 -16.05 -9.14 3.25
CA GLU A 130 -16.41 -10.39 3.93
C GLU A 130 -15.71 -11.63 3.35
N GLU A 131 -15.56 -11.67 2.02
CA GLU A 131 -15.01 -12.85 1.35
C GLU A 131 -13.51 -13.00 1.60
N CYS A 132 -12.75 -11.91 1.60
CA CYS A 132 -11.34 -11.91 2.00
C CYS A 132 -11.18 -12.19 3.49
N ALA A 133 -12.02 -11.57 4.34
CA ALA A 133 -12.02 -11.79 5.78
C ALA A 133 -12.25 -13.28 6.15
N LYS A 134 -13.15 -13.98 5.45
CA LYS A 134 -13.44 -15.42 5.67
C LYS A 134 -12.32 -16.35 5.17
N LYS A 135 -11.57 -15.94 4.14
CA LYS A 135 -10.46 -16.75 3.58
C LYS A 135 -9.19 -16.67 4.44
N GLY A 136 -9.01 -15.55 5.14
CA GLY A 136 -7.85 -15.31 5.98
C GLY A 136 -7.79 -16.21 7.22
N ARG A 137 -6.61 -16.26 7.84
CA ARG A 137 -6.42 -16.89 9.17
C ARG A 137 -6.73 -15.94 10.34
N ARG A 138 -7.07 -14.69 10.03
CA ARG A 138 -7.34 -13.63 11.02
C ARG A 138 -8.81 -13.64 11.38
N GLU A 139 -9.09 -13.39 12.65
CA GLU A 139 -10.43 -13.10 13.12
C GLU A 139 -10.66 -11.59 13.03
N TYR A 140 -11.72 -11.18 12.35
CA TYR A 140 -12.03 -9.79 12.11
C TYR A 140 -13.26 -9.36 12.91
N LYS A 141 -13.20 -8.17 13.51
CA LYS A 141 -14.32 -7.47 14.12
C LYS A 141 -14.59 -6.19 13.34
N TRP A 142 -15.78 -6.03 12.79
CA TRP A 142 -16.12 -4.84 12.04
C TRP A 142 -16.16 -3.62 12.95
N VAL A 143 -15.44 -2.55 12.57
CA VAL A 143 -15.30 -1.35 13.41
C VAL A 143 -16.66 -0.70 13.68
N GLU A 144 -17.55 -0.71 12.69
CA GLU A 144 -18.90 -0.15 12.84
C GLU A 144 -19.72 -0.86 13.92
N ASP A 145 -19.49 -2.15 14.14
CA ASP A 145 -20.21 -2.92 15.16
C ASP A 145 -19.61 -2.69 16.54
N VAL A 146 -18.28 -2.62 16.63
CA VAL A 146 -17.57 -2.25 17.88
C VAL A 146 -17.96 -0.84 18.34
N GLN A 147 -18.14 0.11 17.43
CA GLN A 147 -18.57 1.47 17.77
C GLN A 147 -20.02 1.51 18.28
N LYS A 148 -20.93 0.71 17.70
CA LYS A 148 -22.32 0.63 18.17
C LYS A 148 -22.41 0.03 19.57
N GLU A 149 -21.64 -1.02 19.86
CA GLU A 149 -21.60 -1.65 21.18
C GLU A 149 -21.14 -0.67 22.26
N ARG A 150 -20.09 0.12 21.98
CA ARG A 150 -19.58 1.14 22.92
C ARG A 150 -20.56 2.29 23.16
N ASN A 151 -21.36 2.65 22.17
CA ASN A 151 -22.33 3.74 22.27
C ASN A 151 -23.64 3.35 22.97
N TRP A 152 -23.87 2.05 23.23
CA TRP A 152 -25.07 1.56 23.92
C TRP A 152 -24.87 1.43 25.45
N GLU A 153 -23.64 1.55 25.93
CA GLU A 153 -23.30 1.42 27.36
C GLU A 153 -23.29 2.76 28.13
N ASP A 154 -23.66 3.86 27.48
CA ASP A 154 -23.84 5.22 28.03
C ASP A 154 -25.32 5.64 28.11
#